data_AF-A0A9D9DQ42-F1
#
_entry.id   AF-A0A9D9DQ42-F1
#
_cell.length_a   1.000
_cell.length_b   1.000
_cell.length_c   1.000
_cell.angle_alpha   90.00
_cell.angle_beta   90.00
_cell.angle_gamma   90.00
#
_symmetry.space_group_name_H-M   'P 1'
#
loop_
_entity.id
_entity.type
_entity.pdbx_description
1 polymer ?
#
loop_
_entity_poly.entity_id
_entity_poly.type
_entity_poly.pdbx_seq_one_letter_code
_entity_poly.pdbx_strand_id
1 'polypeptide(L)'
;MDEKELIKYLKSLGIEVHTTTKARGHLGFFMKNRIDISKNIPPHRVMPTLLHEFAHYIHYGLEPSIGKTGGSFQVLFKEDNLTLADELFKVTNFVDENSLGVKLYEHKDRIKQQIKEYEKIIKKDYPKFLRSKKFKEFDKYIKKSKAKYLLKYDRVKVIEGFFKKQAKIYSVTNVESDFPEMPEAFCAYIKLHSLQKKQSRISARLNKLYKYYTKPTELFARLVEGIYIDREWVCAIAPYTSKKFFELLNEGYYGKLKDVIDKL
;
A
#
# COMPACT_ATOMS: atom_id res chain seq x y z
N MET A 1 12.24 -25.48 14.89
CA MET A 1 13.26 -24.46 15.21
C MET A 1 12.54 -23.31 15.89
N ASP A 2 13.03 -22.81 17.03
CA ASP A 2 12.45 -21.65 17.71
C ASP A 2 13.10 -20.30 17.29
N GLU A 3 12.57 -19.18 17.78
CA GLU A 3 13.07 -17.83 17.46
C GLU A 3 14.54 -17.62 17.83
N LYS A 4 14.97 -18.13 18.99
CA LYS A 4 16.35 -17.95 19.48
C LYS A 4 17.32 -18.78 18.65
N GLU A 5 16.91 -20.00 18.30
CA GLU A 5 17.63 -20.88 17.41
C GLU A 5 17.78 -20.27 16.02
N LEU A 6 16.71 -19.69 15.45
CA LEU A 6 16.76 -19.01 14.16
C LEU A 6 17.72 -17.82 14.22
N ILE A 7 17.61 -16.95 15.23
CA ILE A 7 18.53 -15.80 15.38
C ILE A 7 19.99 -16.27 15.48
N LYS A 8 20.26 -17.33 16.25
CA LYS A 8 21.60 -17.91 16.37
C LYS A 8 22.10 -18.45 15.04
N TYR A 9 21.24 -19.15 14.30
CA TYR A 9 21.54 -19.65 12.96
C TYR A 9 21.86 -18.52 11.99
N LEU A 10 21.01 -17.49 11.90
CA LEU A 10 21.24 -16.32 11.05
C LEU A 10 22.57 -15.63 11.37
N LYS A 11 22.89 -15.44 12.66
CA LYS A 11 24.18 -14.90 13.09
C LYS A 11 25.36 -15.77 12.68
N SER A 12 25.21 -17.10 12.73
CA SER A 12 26.25 -18.03 12.26
C SER A 12 26.52 -17.95 10.75
N LEU A 13 25.55 -17.45 9.97
CA LEU A 13 25.72 -17.13 8.55
C LEU A 13 26.39 -15.76 8.31
N GLY A 14 26.77 -15.04 9.38
CA GLY A 14 27.33 -13.69 9.29
C GLY A 14 26.28 -12.59 9.13
N ILE A 15 25.00 -12.87 9.39
CA ILE A 15 23.92 -11.88 9.34
C ILE A 15 23.85 -11.13 10.67
N GLU A 16 23.89 -9.81 10.63
CA GLU A 16 23.63 -8.96 11.79
C GLU A 16 22.13 -8.98 12.11
N VAL A 17 21.75 -9.43 13.31
CA VAL A 17 20.34 -9.48 13.72
C VAL A 17 20.11 -8.62 14.95
N HIS A 18 19.27 -7.59 14.82
CA HIS A 18 18.88 -6.70 15.91
C HIS A 18 17.37 -6.79 16.17
N THR A 19 16.98 -7.01 17.44
CA THR A 19 15.57 -7.21 17.82
C THR A 19 14.97 -6.05 18.62
N THR A 20 15.73 -4.97 18.81
CA THR A 20 15.34 -3.85 19.68
C THR A 20 15.26 -2.51 18.93
N THR A 21 15.23 -2.52 17.59
CA THR A 21 15.32 -1.29 16.80
C THR A 21 13.95 -0.65 16.56
N LYS A 22 13.96 0.66 16.25
CA LYS A 22 12.82 1.31 15.59
C LYS A 22 12.93 0.94 14.11
N ALA A 23 12.25 -0.12 13.68
CA ALA A 23 12.22 -0.59 12.29
C ALA A 23 11.47 0.37 11.33
N ARG A 24 11.64 1.70 11.49
CA ARG A 24 11.14 2.77 10.61
C ARG A 24 9.63 2.70 10.27
N GLY A 25 8.82 2.11 11.16
CA GLY A 25 7.38 1.94 10.95
C GLY A 25 6.97 0.58 10.36
N HIS A 26 7.92 -0.32 10.11
CA HIS A 26 7.72 -1.71 9.71
C HIS A 26 7.86 -2.66 10.92
N LEU A 27 7.44 -3.92 10.75
CA LEU A 27 7.66 -4.98 11.77
C LEU A 27 9.08 -5.52 11.73
N GLY A 28 9.67 -5.59 10.53
CA GLY A 28 11.07 -5.89 10.31
C GLY A 28 11.58 -5.20 9.04
N PHE A 29 12.89 -5.26 8.81
CA PHE A 29 13.46 -5.00 7.50
C PHE A 29 14.82 -5.70 7.35
N PHE A 30 15.10 -6.11 6.12
CA PHE A 30 16.38 -6.58 5.66
C PHE A 30 17.12 -5.48 4.87
N MET A 31 18.43 -5.35 5.11
CA MET A 31 19.32 -4.49 4.33
C MET A 31 20.71 -5.12 4.22
N LYS A 32 21.04 -5.64 3.03
CA LYS A 32 22.34 -6.25 2.68
C LYS A 32 22.73 -7.47 3.52
N ASN A 33 23.27 -7.29 4.71
CA ASN A 33 23.69 -8.35 5.63
C ASN A 33 23.05 -8.19 7.01
N ARG A 34 22.06 -7.32 7.14
CA ARG A 34 21.44 -6.95 8.41
C ARG A 34 19.93 -7.17 8.36
N ILE A 35 19.41 -7.78 9.42
CA ILE A 35 17.99 -7.94 9.70
C ILE A 35 17.67 -7.21 11.00
N ASP A 36 16.71 -6.30 10.92
CA ASP A 36 16.21 -5.55 12.06
C ASP A 36 14.75 -5.95 12.32
N ILE A 37 14.42 -6.32 13.56
CA ILE A 37 13.07 -6.59 14.02
C ILE A 37 12.65 -5.48 14.99
N SER A 38 11.42 -4.99 14.82
CA SER A 38 10.84 -3.94 15.63
C SER A 38 10.71 -4.38 17.08
N LYS A 39 11.16 -3.53 18.01
CA LYS A 39 10.98 -3.78 19.46
C LYS A 39 9.52 -3.92 19.92
N ASN A 40 8.57 -3.39 19.14
CA ASN A 40 7.14 -3.37 19.47
C ASN A 40 6.35 -4.43 18.68
N ILE A 41 7.04 -5.37 18.04
CA ILE A 41 6.38 -6.45 17.32
C ILE A 41 5.59 -7.35 18.28
N PRO A 42 4.37 -7.79 17.94
CA PRO A 42 3.68 -8.81 18.72
C PRO A 42 4.51 -10.10 18.76
N PRO A 43 4.58 -10.82 19.90
CA PRO A 43 5.42 -12.02 20.02
C PRO A 43 5.17 -13.06 18.91
N HIS A 44 3.90 -13.36 18.62
CA HIS A 44 3.52 -14.30 17.55
C HIS A 44 3.93 -13.88 16.12
N ARG A 45 4.41 -12.64 15.92
CA ARG A 45 4.87 -12.13 14.62
C ARG A 45 6.39 -12.11 14.48
N VAL A 46 7.15 -12.38 15.56
CA VAL A 46 8.62 -12.36 15.53
C VAL A 46 9.16 -13.41 14.55
N MET A 47 8.79 -14.68 14.74
CA MET A 47 9.23 -15.78 13.87
C MET A 47 8.81 -15.57 12.39
N PRO A 48 7.53 -15.29 12.06
CA PRO A 48 7.12 -14.98 10.69
C PRO A 48 7.93 -13.84 10.06
N THR A 49 8.18 -12.76 10.82
CA THR A 49 8.92 -11.60 10.31
C THR A 49 10.40 -11.93 10.10
N LEU A 50 11.04 -12.68 11.00
CA LEU A 50 12.42 -13.15 10.79
C LEU A 50 12.55 -13.99 9.53
N LEU A 51 11.62 -14.91 9.29
CA LEU A 51 11.58 -15.75 8.09
C LEU A 51 11.36 -14.92 6.82
N HIS A 52 10.47 -13.93 6.88
CA HIS A 52 10.23 -12.98 5.80
C HIS A 52 11.51 -12.23 5.42
N GLU A 53 12.18 -11.62 6.40
CA GLU A 53 13.43 -10.88 6.16
C GLU A 53 14.58 -11.81 5.73
N PHE A 54 14.62 -13.05 6.21
CA PHE A 54 15.59 -14.03 5.76
C PHE A 54 15.34 -14.45 4.31
N ALA A 55 14.08 -14.59 3.88
CA ALA A 55 13.76 -14.86 2.48
C ALA A 55 14.21 -13.71 1.57
N HIS A 56 14.11 -12.46 2.01
CA HIS A 56 14.73 -11.33 1.31
C HIS A 56 16.25 -11.43 1.22
N TYR A 57 16.93 -11.87 2.29
CA TYR A 57 18.37 -12.14 2.25
C TYR A 57 18.74 -13.21 1.24
N ILE A 58 18.00 -14.33 1.20
CA ILE A 58 18.21 -15.41 0.23
C ILE A 58 18.04 -14.89 -1.20
N HIS A 59 16.96 -14.16 -1.46
CA HIS A 59 16.73 -13.58 -2.78
C HIS A 59 17.80 -12.56 -3.16
N TYR A 60 18.26 -11.73 -2.23
CA TYR A 60 19.38 -10.81 -2.47
C TYR A 60 20.67 -11.55 -2.85
N GLY A 61 20.91 -12.72 -2.26
CA GLY A 61 22.03 -13.59 -2.64
C GLY A 61 21.94 -14.13 -4.07
N LEU A 62 20.73 -14.40 -4.56
CA LEU A 62 20.47 -14.85 -5.93
C LEU A 62 20.45 -13.69 -6.93
N GLU A 63 19.86 -12.56 -6.55
CA GLU A 63 19.70 -11.35 -7.36
C GLU A 63 20.03 -10.09 -6.53
N PRO A 64 21.30 -9.63 -6.51
CA PRO A 64 21.70 -8.46 -5.70
C PRO A 64 21.00 -7.15 -6.06
N SER A 65 20.32 -7.10 -7.21
CA SER A 65 19.64 -5.90 -7.72
C SER A 65 18.20 -5.72 -7.22
N ILE A 66 17.68 -6.63 -6.37
CA ILE A 66 16.27 -6.65 -5.92
C ILE A 66 15.80 -5.34 -5.29
N GLY A 67 16.68 -4.57 -4.64
CA GLY A 67 16.33 -3.27 -4.07
C GLY A 67 15.92 -2.22 -5.12
N LYS A 68 16.38 -2.39 -6.37
CA LYS A 68 16.05 -1.52 -7.51
C LYS A 68 14.96 -2.14 -8.39
N THR A 69 15.05 -3.45 -8.67
CA THR A 69 14.18 -4.15 -9.64
C THR A 69 12.91 -4.73 -9.01
N GLY A 70 12.94 -5.06 -7.72
CA GLY A 70 11.92 -5.88 -7.07
C GLY A 70 12.11 -7.38 -7.28
N GLY A 71 13.18 -7.78 -8.00
CA GLY A 71 13.49 -9.16 -8.35
C GLY A 71 12.68 -9.70 -9.53
N SER A 72 12.96 -10.94 -9.91
CA SER A 72 12.29 -11.65 -11.01
C SER A 72 11.90 -13.08 -10.65
N PHE A 73 10.79 -13.56 -11.21
CA PHE A 73 10.42 -14.98 -11.07
C PHE A 73 11.41 -15.89 -11.78
N GLN A 74 12.00 -15.43 -12.90
CA GLN A 74 13.01 -16.19 -13.60
C GLN A 74 14.21 -16.54 -12.71
N VAL A 75 14.63 -15.64 -11.82
CA VAL A 75 15.65 -15.97 -10.82
C VAL A 75 15.06 -16.84 -9.71
N LEU A 76 13.94 -16.45 -9.09
CA LEU A 76 13.41 -17.19 -7.93
C LEU A 76 12.95 -18.62 -8.23
N PHE A 77 12.41 -18.88 -9.42
CA PHE A 77 11.76 -20.13 -9.80
C PHE A 77 12.32 -20.76 -11.07
N LYS A 78 13.37 -20.19 -11.68
CA LYS A 78 13.92 -20.62 -12.98
C LYS A 78 12.90 -20.59 -14.14
N GLU A 79 11.79 -19.88 -13.97
CA GLU A 79 10.73 -19.72 -14.96
C GLU A 79 9.93 -18.45 -14.68
N ASP A 80 9.19 -17.97 -15.68
CA ASP A 80 8.30 -16.82 -15.56
C ASP A 80 6.94 -17.17 -16.18
N ASN A 81 5.91 -17.23 -15.36
CA ASN A 81 4.54 -17.48 -15.81
C ASN A 81 3.51 -16.82 -14.89
N LEU A 82 2.30 -16.59 -15.42
CA LEU A 82 1.23 -15.93 -14.68
C LEU A 82 0.73 -16.77 -13.50
N THR A 83 0.80 -18.10 -13.58
CA THR A 83 0.39 -19.01 -12.51
C THR A 83 1.16 -18.75 -11.22
N LEU A 84 2.49 -18.55 -11.31
CA LEU A 84 3.34 -18.20 -10.17
C LEU A 84 2.85 -16.90 -9.51
N ALA A 85 2.63 -15.86 -10.31
CA ALA A 85 2.20 -14.56 -9.81
C ALA A 85 0.84 -14.66 -9.08
N ASP A 86 -0.12 -15.34 -9.69
CA ASP A 86 -1.48 -15.48 -9.15
C ASP A 86 -1.50 -16.30 -7.86
N GLU A 87 -0.81 -17.43 -7.83
CA GLU A 87 -0.72 -18.30 -6.66
C GLU A 87 0.03 -17.64 -5.50
N LEU A 88 1.18 -17.01 -5.76
CA LEU A 88 1.92 -16.28 -4.73
C LEU A 88 1.12 -15.10 -4.16
N PHE A 89 0.30 -14.44 -5.00
CA PHE A 89 -0.56 -13.37 -4.52
C PHE A 89 -1.70 -13.91 -3.64
N LYS A 90 -2.24 -15.11 -3.92
CA LYS A 90 -3.18 -15.79 -3.00
C LYS A 90 -2.54 -16.10 -1.65
N VAL A 91 -1.31 -16.62 -1.65
CA VAL A 91 -0.54 -16.84 -0.41
C VAL A 91 -0.33 -15.53 0.34
N THR A 92 0.00 -14.46 -0.37
CA THR A 92 0.17 -13.13 0.22
C THR A 92 -1.12 -12.61 0.88
N ASN A 93 -2.28 -12.83 0.25
CA ASN A 93 -3.58 -12.47 0.84
C ASN A 93 -3.89 -13.27 2.12
N PHE A 94 -3.50 -14.54 2.16
CA PHE A 94 -3.62 -15.39 3.34
C PHE A 94 -2.71 -14.93 4.48
N VAL A 95 -1.46 -14.58 4.17
CA VAL A 95 -0.44 -14.21 5.17
C VAL A 95 -0.61 -12.79 5.70
N ASP A 96 -1.03 -11.84 4.85
CA ASP A 96 -1.20 -10.43 5.20
C ASP A 96 -2.47 -9.86 4.57
N GLU A 97 -3.56 -9.84 5.34
CA GLU A 97 -4.86 -9.30 4.93
C GLU A 97 -4.81 -7.84 4.46
N ASN A 98 -3.78 -7.07 4.84
CA ASN A 98 -3.63 -5.69 4.36
C ASN A 98 -3.38 -5.62 2.85
N SER A 99 -2.88 -6.70 2.24
CA SER A 99 -2.68 -6.82 0.80
C SER A 99 -4.00 -6.74 0.01
N LEU A 100 -5.12 -7.15 0.61
CA LEU A 100 -6.46 -7.02 0.03
C LEU A 100 -6.92 -5.56 -0.07
N GLY A 101 -6.37 -4.68 0.77
CA GLY A 101 -6.72 -3.25 0.76
C GLY A 101 -8.19 -2.94 1.06
N VAL A 102 -8.93 -3.86 1.70
CA VAL A 102 -10.40 -3.79 1.92
C VAL A 102 -10.85 -2.41 2.39
N LYS A 103 -10.27 -1.90 3.49
CA LYS A 103 -10.61 -0.59 4.06
C LYS A 103 -10.44 0.58 3.08
N LEU A 104 -9.45 0.49 2.18
CA LEU A 104 -9.22 1.52 1.15
C LEU A 104 -10.23 1.44 0.02
N TYR A 105 -10.62 0.23 -0.39
CA TYR A 105 -11.70 0.03 -1.36
C TYR A 105 -13.04 0.53 -0.82
N GLU A 106 -13.41 0.14 0.40
CA GLU A 106 -14.61 0.63 1.07
C GLU A 106 -14.66 2.16 1.14
N HIS A 107 -13.54 2.79 1.53
CA HIS A 107 -13.45 4.25 1.57
C HIS A 107 -13.56 4.86 0.16
N LYS A 108 -12.91 4.26 -0.85
CA LYS A 108 -13.02 4.72 -2.24
C LYS A 108 -14.47 4.66 -2.73
N ASP A 109 -15.21 3.63 -2.37
CA ASP A 109 -16.61 3.46 -2.78
C ASP A 109 -17.56 4.41 -2.05
N ARG A 110 -17.36 4.66 -0.75
CA ARG A 110 -18.08 5.73 -0.03
C ARG A 110 -17.87 7.10 -0.70
N ILE A 111 -16.64 7.42 -1.09
CA ILE A 111 -16.35 8.68 -1.80
C ILE A 111 -17.01 8.71 -3.18
N LYS A 112 -16.99 7.60 -3.94
CA LYS A 112 -17.70 7.53 -5.22
C LYS A 112 -19.18 7.82 -5.06
N GLN A 113 -19.80 7.30 -4.00
CA GLN A 113 -21.21 7.53 -3.71
C GLN A 113 -21.50 9.01 -3.40
N GLN A 114 -20.70 9.63 -2.53
CA GLN A 114 -20.81 11.07 -2.24
C GLN A 114 -20.61 11.93 -3.50
N ILE A 115 -19.68 11.56 -4.39
CA ILE A 115 -19.50 12.27 -5.67
C ILE A 115 -20.79 12.20 -6.51
N LYS A 116 -21.46 11.05 -6.56
CA LYS A 116 -22.74 10.90 -7.28
C LYS A 116 -23.84 11.76 -6.66
N GLU A 117 -23.87 11.90 -5.34
CA GLU A 117 -24.84 12.75 -4.64
C GLU A 117 -24.65 14.24 -5.00
N TYR A 118 -23.43 14.76 -4.93
CA TYR A 118 -23.16 16.14 -5.37
C TYR A 118 -23.40 16.34 -6.87
N GLU A 119 -23.11 15.33 -7.71
CA GLU A 119 -23.45 15.39 -9.14
C GLU A 119 -24.96 15.54 -9.37
N LYS A 120 -25.80 14.85 -8.58
CA LYS A 120 -27.26 15.01 -8.64
C LYS A 120 -27.69 16.42 -8.26
N ILE A 121 -27.09 17.01 -7.21
CA ILE A 121 -27.39 18.39 -6.78
C ILE A 121 -27.07 19.37 -7.92
N ILE A 122 -25.88 19.29 -8.52
CA ILE A 122 -25.47 20.17 -9.63
C ILE A 122 -26.41 20.02 -10.82
N LYS A 123 -26.82 18.78 -11.14
CA LYS A 123 -27.68 18.48 -12.29
C LYS A 123 -29.12 18.98 -12.16
N LYS A 124 -29.58 19.35 -10.96
CA LYS A 124 -30.89 20.00 -10.78
C LYS A 124 -30.95 21.31 -11.57
N ASP A 125 -29.90 22.13 -11.44
CA ASP A 125 -29.80 23.44 -12.10
C ASP A 125 -29.07 23.37 -13.44
N TYR A 126 -28.17 22.38 -13.60
CA TYR A 126 -27.33 22.21 -14.79
C TYR A 126 -27.41 20.77 -15.35
N PRO A 127 -28.53 20.38 -16.02
CA PRO A 127 -28.74 18.99 -16.46
C PRO A 127 -27.66 18.43 -17.40
N LYS A 128 -27.01 19.30 -18.17
CA LYS A 128 -25.91 18.96 -19.10
C LYS A 128 -24.54 18.86 -18.43
N PHE A 129 -24.45 19.01 -17.11
CA PHE A 129 -23.20 18.91 -16.36
C PHE A 129 -22.54 17.54 -16.54
N LEU A 130 -21.23 17.56 -16.82
CA LEU A 130 -20.39 16.39 -16.96
C LEU A 130 -19.10 16.59 -16.18
N ARG A 131 -18.78 15.68 -15.25
CA ARG A 131 -17.60 15.74 -14.38
C ARG A 131 -16.26 15.82 -15.11
N SER A 132 -16.19 15.28 -16.34
CA SER A 132 -14.99 15.26 -17.17
C SER A 132 -14.80 16.53 -18.01
N LYS A 133 -15.80 17.41 -18.07
CA LYS A 133 -15.76 18.64 -18.88
C LYS A 133 -15.62 19.87 -18.00
N LYS A 134 -15.13 20.97 -18.58
CA LYS A 134 -15.09 22.27 -17.91
C LYS A 134 -16.51 22.74 -17.60
N PHE A 135 -16.72 23.24 -16.39
CA PHE A 135 -17.98 23.83 -15.97
C PHE A 135 -17.91 25.35 -16.11
N LYS A 136 -18.18 25.85 -17.32
CA LYS A 136 -17.91 27.25 -17.71
C LYS A 136 -18.67 28.27 -16.86
N GLU A 137 -19.90 27.93 -16.47
CA GLU A 137 -20.78 28.75 -15.65
C GLU A 137 -20.16 28.96 -14.26
N PHE A 138 -19.67 27.88 -13.65
CA PHE A 138 -18.93 27.94 -12.39
C PHE A 138 -17.60 28.69 -12.54
N ASP A 139 -16.84 28.43 -13.60
CA ASP A 139 -15.54 29.08 -13.85
C ASP A 139 -15.69 30.61 -13.96
N LYS A 140 -16.77 31.07 -14.60
CA LYS A 140 -17.11 32.50 -14.71
C LYS A 140 -17.44 33.09 -13.33
N TYR A 141 -18.25 32.38 -12.54
CA TYR A 141 -18.67 32.81 -11.20
C TYR A 141 -17.48 32.93 -10.24
N ILE A 142 -16.60 31.93 -10.22
CA ILE A 142 -15.56 31.82 -9.19
C ILE A 142 -14.31 32.69 -9.44
N LYS A 143 -14.16 33.26 -10.65
CA LYS A 143 -12.93 33.95 -11.10
C LYS A 143 -12.39 35.00 -10.10
N LYS A 144 -13.29 35.81 -9.55
CA LYS A 144 -12.98 36.88 -8.58
C LYS A 144 -13.24 36.46 -7.12
N SER A 145 -13.85 35.30 -6.88
CA SER A 145 -14.14 34.79 -5.54
C SER A 145 -12.90 34.18 -4.88
N LYS A 146 -12.83 34.27 -3.55
CA LYS A 146 -11.81 33.56 -2.76
C LYS A 146 -12.06 32.06 -2.69
N ALA A 147 -13.29 31.60 -2.92
CA ALA A 147 -13.60 30.16 -2.95
C ALA A 147 -12.87 29.41 -4.07
N LYS A 148 -12.30 30.09 -5.08
CA LYS A 148 -11.44 29.42 -6.09
C LYS A 148 -10.26 28.67 -5.47
N TYR A 149 -9.76 29.12 -4.32
CA TYR A 149 -8.69 28.42 -3.60
C TYR A 149 -9.15 27.05 -3.08
N LEU A 150 -10.45 26.87 -2.83
CA LEU A 150 -11.03 25.60 -2.36
C LEU A 150 -11.06 24.51 -3.44
N LEU A 151 -10.91 24.89 -4.72
CA LEU A 151 -10.68 23.93 -5.81
C LEU A 151 -9.33 23.22 -5.65
N LYS A 152 -8.33 23.89 -5.07
CA LYS A 152 -6.99 23.31 -4.84
C LYS A 152 -6.83 22.73 -3.44
N TYR A 153 -7.32 23.42 -2.40
CA TYR A 153 -7.10 23.06 -1.00
C TYR A 153 -8.42 22.91 -0.25
N ASP A 154 -8.56 21.87 0.58
CA ASP A 154 -9.80 21.68 1.34
C ASP A 154 -9.99 22.74 2.45
N ARG A 155 -8.89 23.38 2.87
CA ARG A 155 -8.86 24.47 3.85
C ARG A 155 -7.74 25.43 3.50
N VAL A 156 -8.00 26.73 3.55
CA VAL A 156 -7.01 27.77 3.22
C VAL A 156 -7.13 28.95 4.17
N LYS A 157 -5.98 29.49 4.58
CA LYS A 157 -5.88 30.78 5.28
C LYS A 157 -5.54 31.85 4.25
N VAL A 158 -6.41 32.83 4.07
CA VAL A 158 -6.21 33.96 3.16
C VAL A 158 -5.95 35.19 4.01
N ILE A 159 -4.86 35.90 3.71
CA ILE A 159 -4.53 37.17 4.35
C ILE A 159 -5.16 38.28 3.51
N GLU A 160 -5.99 39.10 4.15
CA GLU A 160 -6.76 40.19 3.54
C GLU A 160 -6.40 41.51 4.23
N GLY A 161 -6.52 42.63 3.52
CA GLY A 161 -6.21 43.97 4.03
C GLY A 161 -4.80 44.46 3.72
N PHE A 162 -4.70 45.68 3.16
CA PHE A 162 -3.42 46.30 2.78
C PHE A 162 -2.72 46.95 3.97
N PHE A 163 -3.48 47.53 4.91
CA PHE A 163 -2.94 48.22 6.10
C PHE A 163 -3.07 47.44 7.41
N LYS A 164 -4.16 46.69 7.61
CA LYS A 164 -4.32 45.73 8.71
C LYS A 164 -4.58 44.35 8.13
N LYS A 165 -3.54 43.51 8.12
CA LYS A 165 -3.61 42.13 7.64
C LYS A 165 -4.51 41.32 8.57
N GLN A 166 -5.70 40.97 8.10
CA GLN A 166 -6.60 40.04 8.77
C GLN A 166 -6.51 38.68 8.09
N ALA A 167 -6.49 37.61 8.87
CA ALA A 167 -6.49 36.26 8.33
C ALA A 167 -7.89 35.68 8.38
N LYS A 168 -8.45 35.34 7.21
CA LYS A 168 -9.71 34.61 7.10
C LYS A 168 -9.45 33.17 6.69
N ILE A 169 -10.13 32.23 7.33
CA ILE A 169 -10.02 30.80 7.03
C ILE A 169 -11.26 30.40 6.24
N TYR A 170 -11.04 29.78 5.09
CA TYR A 170 -12.09 29.19 4.27
C TYR A 170 -11.92 27.68 4.24
N SER A 171 -13.03 26.93 4.22
CA SER A 171 -12.98 25.47 4.11
C SER A 171 -14.10 24.89 3.27
N VAL A 172 -13.85 23.75 2.64
CA VAL A 172 -14.87 23.01 1.86
C VAL A 172 -16.04 22.56 2.75
N THR A 173 -15.77 22.23 4.02
CA THR A 173 -16.80 21.80 4.98
C THR A 173 -17.82 22.91 5.27
N ASN A 174 -17.35 24.16 5.30
CA ASN A 174 -18.14 25.33 5.67
C ASN A 174 -18.43 26.23 4.45
N VAL A 175 -18.33 25.70 3.23
CA VAL A 175 -18.40 26.53 2.01
C VAL A 175 -19.71 27.32 1.92
N GLU A 176 -20.83 26.74 2.36
CA GLU A 176 -22.13 27.41 2.40
C GLU A 176 -22.14 28.60 3.36
N SER A 177 -21.57 28.45 4.57
CA SER A 177 -21.51 29.55 5.55
C SER A 177 -20.43 30.58 5.19
N ASP A 178 -19.33 30.13 4.57
CA ASP A 178 -18.22 30.98 4.16
C ASP A 178 -18.58 31.87 2.95
N PHE A 179 -19.53 31.41 2.11
CA PHE A 179 -20.01 32.06 0.89
C PHE A 179 -21.54 31.96 0.76
N PRO A 180 -22.31 32.69 1.58
CA PRO A 180 -23.77 32.54 1.67
C PRO A 180 -24.53 32.90 0.38
N GLU A 181 -23.95 33.73 -0.49
CA GLU A 181 -24.52 34.09 -1.79
C GLU A 181 -24.18 33.09 -2.90
N MET A 182 -23.44 32.02 -2.59
CA MET A 182 -23.07 31.01 -3.59
C MET A 182 -24.23 30.05 -3.86
N PRO A 183 -24.64 29.86 -5.13
CA PRO A 183 -25.64 28.88 -5.50
C PRO A 183 -25.31 27.47 -4.98
N GLU A 184 -26.33 26.71 -4.58
CA GLU A 184 -26.17 25.35 -4.04
C GLU A 184 -25.37 24.45 -4.99
N ALA A 185 -25.65 24.51 -6.30
CA ALA A 185 -24.90 23.78 -7.32
C ALA A 185 -23.39 24.12 -7.34
N PHE A 186 -23.00 25.36 -7.03
CA PHE A 186 -21.60 25.77 -7.01
C PHE A 186 -20.89 25.34 -5.72
N CYS A 187 -21.58 25.39 -4.57
CA CYS A 187 -21.11 24.78 -3.32
C CYS A 187 -20.90 23.26 -3.50
N ALA A 188 -21.88 22.58 -4.10
CA ALA A 188 -21.81 21.16 -4.43
C ALA A 188 -20.65 20.84 -5.37
N TYR A 189 -20.37 21.69 -6.36
CA TYR A 189 -19.23 21.51 -7.26
C TYR A 189 -17.88 21.62 -6.55
N ILE A 190 -17.72 22.55 -5.59
CA ILE A 190 -16.51 22.65 -4.76
C ILE A 190 -16.32 21.38 -3.91
N LYS A 191 -17.39 20.89 -3.27
CA LYS A 191 -17.37 19.65 -2.48
C LYS A 191 -17.05 18.42 -3.34
N LEU A 192 -17.64 18.34 -4.53
CA LEU A 192 -17.35 17.30 -5.52
C LEU A 192 -15.87 17.29 -5.90
N HIS A 193 -15.27 18.46 -6.18
CA HIS A 193 -13.84 18.59 -6.49
C HIS A 193 -12.93 18.16 -5.33
N SER A 194 -13.31 18.46 -4.08
CA SER A 194 -12.59 17.95 -2.91
C SER A 194 -12.62 16.42 -2.85
N LEU A 195 -13.79 15.82 -3.08
CA LEU A 195 -13.95 14.37 -3.09
C LEU A 195 -13.17 13.69 -4.23
N GLN A 196 -13.13 14.28 -5.43
CA GLN A 196 -12.31 13.78 -6.54
C GLN A 196 -10.82 13.76 -6.17
N LYS A 197 -10.32 14.81 -5.50
CA LYS A 197 -8.94 14.83 -4.98
C LYS A 197 -8.71 13.72 -3.96
N LYS A 198 -9.63 13.52 -3.01
CA LYS A 198 -9.56 12.44 -2.00
C LYS A 198 -9.56 11.05 -2.67
N GLN A 199 -10.43 10.85 -3.66
CA GLN A 199 -10.50 9.61 -4.45
C GLN A 199 -9.18 9.31 -5.17
N SER A 200 -8.55 10.33 -5.75
CA SER A 200 -7.26 10.21 -6.43
C SER A 200 -6.15 9.81 -5.46
N ARG A 201 -6.08 10.43 -4.27
CA ARG A 201 -5.13 10.04 -3.21
C ARG A 201 -5.30 8.59 -2.76
N ILE A 202 -6.54 8.13 -2.58
CA ILE A 202 -6.81 6.72 -2.22
C ILE A 202 -6.40 5.78 -3.34
N SER A 203 -6.70 6.10 -4.59
CA SER A 203 -6.26 5.31 -5.75
C SER A 203 -4.74 5.24 -5.86
N ALA A 204 -4.03 6.33 -5.60
CA ALA A 204 -2.57 6.34 -5.56
C ALA A 204 -2.01 5.45 -4.43
N ARG A 205 -2.66 5.45 -3.26
CA ARG A 205 -2.30 4.57 -2.14
C ARG A 205 -2.54 3.09 -2.47
N LEU A 206 -3.69 2.75 -3.06
CA LEU A 206 -3.98 1.40 -3.55
C LEU A 206 -2.94 0.93 -4.56
N ASN A 207 -2.61 1.77 -5.55
CA ASN A 207 -1.60 1.44 -6.55
C ASN A 207 -0.21 1.25 -5.93
N LYS A 208 0.15 2.04 -4.90
CA LYS A 208 1.41 1.87 -4.17
C LYS A 208 1.45 0.54 -3.43
N LEU A 209 0.36 0.15 -2.77
CA LEU A 209 0.26 -1.14 -2.08
C LEU A 209 0.32 -2.30 -3.07
N TYR A 210 -0.46 -2.24 -4.15
CA TYR A 210 -0.44 -3.24 -5.21
C TYR A 210 0.98 -3.44 -5.74
N LYS A 211 1.65 -2.36 -6.17
CA LYS A 211 3.05 -2.41 -6.64
C LYS A 211 4.05 -2.95 -5.61
N TYR A 212 3.74 -2.88 -4.32
CA TYR A 212 4.58 -3.45 -3.27
C TYR A 212 4.31 -4.96 -3.17
N TYR A 213 3.06 -5.36 -2.96
CA TYR A 213 2.68 -6.76 -2.78
C TYR A 213 2.85 -7.63 -4.03
N THR A 214 2.93 -7.04 -5.23
CA THR A 214 3.17 -7.79 -6.47
C THR A 214 4.64 -7.89 -6.87
N LYS A 215 5.58 -7.40 -6.05
CA LYS A 215 7.00 -7.58 -6.36
C LYS A 215 7.40 -9.04 -6.15
N PRO A 216 8.15 -9.66 -7.07
CA PRO A 216 8.62 -11.04 -6.91
C PRO A 216 9.33 -11.30 -5.58
N THR A 217 10.15 -10.34 -5.11
CA THR A 217 10.84 -10.46 -3.81
C THR A 217 9.88 -10.50 -2.61
N GLU A 218 8.82 -9.71 -2.64
CA GLU A 218 7.83 -9.67 -1.55
C GLU A 218 6.96 -10.93 -1.60
N LEU A 219 6.53 -11.33 -2.80
CA LEU A 219 5.77 -12.55 -3.02
C LEU A 219 6.52 -13.81 -2.53
N PHE A 220 7.81 -13.91 -2.84
CA PHE A 220 8.66 -15.01 -2.35
C PHE A 220 8.81 -14.99 -0.82
N ALA A 221 9.04 -13.82 -0.23
CA ALA A 221 9.13 -13.71 1.22
C ALA A 221 7.82 -14.10 1.93
N ARG A 222 6.67 -13.74 1.33
CA ARG A 222 5.35 -14.16 1.82
C ARG A 222 5.08 -15.64 1.63
N LEU A 223 5.63 -16.29 0.59
CA LEU A 223 5.58 -17.74 0.45
C LEU A 223 6.27 -18.43 1.63
N VAL A 224 7.50 -18.01 1.94
CA VAL A 224 8.28 -18.57 3.06
C VAL A 224 7.58 -18.33 4.40
N GLU A 225 7.05 -17.12 4.62
CA GLU A 225 6.23 -16.79 5.80
C GLU A 225 4.98 -17.66 5.88
N GLY A 226 4.29 -17.89 4.76
CA GLY A 226 3.09 -18.71 4.68
C GLY A 226 3.35 -20.18 4.97
N ILE A 227 4.45 -20.75 4.47
CA ILE A 227 4.84 -22.14 4.72
C ILE A 227 5.04 -22.38 6.22
N TYR A 228 5.58 -21.40 6.94
CA TYR A 228 5.70 -21.47 8.40
C TYR A 228 4.35 -21.40 9.11
N ILE A 229 3.43 -20.55 8.64
CA ILE A 229 2.12 -20.36 9.27
C ILE A 229 1.24 -21.61 9.07
N ASP A 230 1.11 -22.06 7.83
CA ASP A 230 0.31 -23.23 7.47
C ASP A 230 0.77 -23.79 6.11
N ARG A 231 1.68 -24.77 6.16
CA ARG A 231 2.23 -25.41 4.97
C ARG A 231 1.17 -26.12 4.14
N GLU A 232 0.23 -26.81 4.77
CA GLU A 232 -0.80 -27.57 4.06
C GLU A 232 -1.71 -26.63 3.28
N TRP A 233 -2.16 -25.55 3.91
CA TRP A 233 -2.98 -24.54 3.28
C TRP A 233 -2.26 -23.84 2.13
N VAL A 234 -0.99 -23.45 2.33
CA VAL A 234 -0.17 -22.85 1.25
C VAL A 234 -0.04 -23.79 0.05
N CYS A 235 0.25 -25.06 0.28
CA CYS A 235 0.31 -26.07 -0.78
C CYS A 235 -1.05 -26.25 -1.49
N ALA A 236 -2.17 -26.10 -0.78
CA ALA A 236 -3.50 -26.21 -1.35
C ALA A 236 -3.89 -25.00 -2.22
N ILE A 237 -3.54 -23.77 -1.80
CA ILE A 237 -3.91 -22.54 -2.54
C ILE A 237 -2.91 -22.16 -3.63
N ALA A 238 -1.67 -22.66 -3.55
CA ALA A 238 -0.57 -22.43 -4.48
C ALA A 238 0.13 -23.75 -4.87
N PRO A 239 -0.58 -24.74 -5.43
CA PRO A 239 -0.04 -26.07 -5.68
C PRO A 239 1.12 -26.07 -6.67
N TYR A 240 1.03 -25.29 -7.74
CA TYR A 240 2.08 -25.25 -8.76
C TYR A 240 3.36 -24.62 -8.20
N THR A 241 3.21 -23.46 -7.56
CA THR A 241 4.31 -22.69 -6.99
C THR A 241 4.97 -23.43 -5.82
N SER A 242 4.17 -24.05 -4.95
CA SER A 242 4.69 -24.83 -3.82
C SER A 242 5.47 -26.04 -4.30
N LYS A 243 4.96 -26.77 -5.30
CA LYS A 243 5.69 -27.88 -5.92
C LYS A 243 7.04 -27.40 -6.45
N LYS A 244 7.04 -26.33 -7.26
CA LYS A 244 8.26 -25.77 -7.85
C LYS A 244 9.24 -25.29 -6.78
N PHE A 245 8.75 -24.61 -5.76
CA PHE A 245 9.55 -24.15 -4.62
C PHE A 245 10.24 -25.33 -3.92
N PHE A 246 9.51 -26.38 -3.57
CA PHE A 246 10.10 -27.52 -2.87
C PHE A 246 11.05 -28.34 -3.74
N GLU A 247 10.81 -28.45 -5.06
CA GLU A 247 11.76 -29.03 -6.02
C GLU A 247 13.09 -28.27 -5.98
N LEU A 248 13.05 -26.95 -6.16
CA LEU A 248 14.25 -26.10 -6.14
C LEU A 248 14.93 -26.07 -4.77
N LEU A 249 14.16 -26.08 -3.68
CA LEU A 249 14.67 -26.18 -2.32
C LEU A 249 15.46 -27.48 -2.13
N ASN A 250 14.91 -28.60 -2.61
CA ASN A 250 15.53 -29.91 -2.49
C ASN A 250 16.80 -30.05 -3.34
N GLU A 251 16.83 -29.41 -4.52
CA GLU A 251 18.02 -29.24 -5.36
C GLU A 251 19.10 -28.34 -4.72
N GLY A 252 18.80 -27.70 -3.59
CA GLY A 252 19.72 -26.79 -2.90
C GLY A 252 19.77 -25.39 -3.51
N TYR A 253 18.83 -25.04 -4.39
CA TYR A 253 18.84 -23.77 -5.13
C TYR A 253 18.76 -22.55 -4.20
N TYR A 254 17.96 -22.64 -3.14
CA TYR A 254 17.83 -21.58 -2.13
C TYR A 254 18.88 -21.67 -1.01
N GLY A 255 19.87 -22.54 -1.16
CA GLY A 255 20.99 -22.71 -0.23
C GLY A 255 20.55 -22.89 1.22
N LYS A 256 20.89 -21.91 2.06
CA LYS A 256 20.67 -21.91 3.51
C LYS A 256 19.21 -21.87 3.93
N LEU A 257 18.29 -21.60 3.01
CA LEU A 257 16.86 -21.66 3.31
C LEU A 257 16.40 -23.08 3.68
N LYS A 258 16.99 -24.12 3.05
CA LYS A 258 16.62 -25.51 3.30
C LYS A 258 16.80 -25.92 4.76
N ASP A 259 17.93 -25.54 5.36
CA ASP A 259 18.26 -25.83 6.76
C ASP A 259 17.22 -25.27 7.74
N VAL A 260 16.54 -24.19 7.35
CA VAL A 260 15.47 -23.56 8.14
C VAL A 260 14.16 -24.29 7.89
N ILE A 261 13.74 -24.41 6.62
CA ILE A 261 12.46 -25.01 6.23
C ILE A 261 12.33 -26.46 6.70
N ASP A 262 13.38 -27.27 6.64
CA ASP A 262 13.37 -28.67 7.08
C ASP A 262 13.18 -28.81 8.62
N LYS A 263 13.33 -27.71 9.36
CA LYS A 263 13.20 -27.66 10.82
C LYS A 263 11.98 -26.86 11.29
N LEU A 264 11.16 -26.34 10.38
CA LEU A 264 9.86 -25.70 10.69
C LEU A 264 8.79 -26.78 10.83
#